data_AF-A0A9P3IQ26-F1
#
_entry.id   AF-A0A9P3IQ26-F1
#
_cell.length_a   1.000
_cell.length_b   1.000
_cell.length_c   1.000
_cell.angle_alpha   90.00
_cell.angle_beta   90.00
_cell.angle_gamma   90.00
#
_symmetry.space_group_name_H-M   'P 1'
#
loop_
_entity.id
_entity.type
_entity.pdbx_description
1 polymer ?
#
loop_
_entity_poly.entity_id
_entity_poly.type
_entity_poly.pdbx_seq_one_letter_code
_entity_poly.pdbx_strand_id
1 'polypeptide(L)'
;MSSLRNVVKRKAHKERAQPLARRRLGLLEKHKDYVLRARDFHRKEDAIRLMREKAAMRNPDEFYFKMEHTRLHKGRHTRVEKDEWTEEEVRLMATQDMGYIRTKWRAEQQKVERLQASLHRVDEPHRNQHLVFAHSDDSASTPSKHQRRSSSPQREATPPPVTKPLNTRLNRHREALYAELKERKQRARRLHAMLDEMVLKQQRMADGQQKKDQVGEDGDEKPKRRTASKPIKERKR
;
A
#
# COMPACT_ATOMS: atom_id res chain seq x y z
N MET A 1 46.51 11.23 57.62
CA MET A 1 46.64 11.05 56.15
C MET A 1 47.91 10.26 55.87
N SER A 2 47.93 9.28 54.95
CA SER A 2 49.17 8.51 54.70
C SER A 2 50.09 9.27 53.74
N SER A 3 51.22 9.79 54.22
CA SER A 3 52.09 10.74 53.51
C SER A 3 52.93 10.16 52.36
N LEU A 4 53.03 8.83 52.20
CA LEU A 4 53.91 8.18 51.21
C LEU A 4 53.18 7.43 50.07
N ARG A 5 51.98 7.88 49.65
CA ARG A 5 51.20 7.20 48.58
C ARG A 5 51.85 7.24 47.20
N ASN A 6 52.68 8.24 46.93
CA ASN A 6 53.32 8.42 45.63
C ASN A 6 54.61 7.59 45.51
N VAL A 7 55.23 7.23 46.63
CA VAL A 7 56.50 6.47 46.70
C VAL A 7 56.23 4.96 46.60
N VAL A 8 55.16 4.46 47.22
CA VAL A 8 54.73 3.06 47.11
C VAL A 8 53.32 2.99 46.54
N LYS A 9 53.23 2.69 45.23
CA LYS A 9 51.94 2.54 44.55
C LYS A 9 51.24 1.27 45.05
N ARG A 10 49.99 1.40 45.50
CA ARG A 10 49.15 0.23 45.83
C ARG A 10 48.70 -0.46 44.55
N LYS A 11 48.78 -1.79 44.53
CA LYS A 11 48.33 -2.61 43.38
C LYS A 11 46.81 -2.58 43.27
N ALA A 12 46.30 -2.30 42.08
CA ALA A 12 44.88 -2.47 41.79
C ALA A 12 44.58 -3.97 41.59
N HIS A 13 43.64 -4.51 42.36
CA HIS A 13 43.19 -5.88 42.19
C HIS A 13 42.14 -5.93 41.08
N LYS A 14 42.38 -6.76 40.06
CA LYS A 14 41.46 -6.93 38.92
C LYS A 14 40.35 -7.93 39.29
N GLU A 15 39.14 -7.68 38.80
CA GLU A 15 38.01 -8.58 38.97
C GLU A 15 38.11 -9.79 38.00
N ARG A 16 37.62 -10.95 38.43
CA ARG A 16 37.56 -12.15 37.59
C ARG A 16 36.32 -12.18 36.70
N ALA A 17 36.49 -12.67 35.47
CA ALA A 17 35.41 -12.90 34.52
C ALA A 17 34.55 -14.15 34.87
N GLN A 18 33.41 -14.30 34.19
CA GLN A 18 32.56 -15.49 34.25
C GLN A 18 33.31 -16.71 33.65
N PRO A 19 33.26 -17.92 34.26
CA PRO A 19 33.85 -19.12 33.66
C PRO A 19 33.26 -19.44 32.28
N LEU A 20 34.11 -19.92 31.37
CA LEU A 20 33.73 -20.18 29.98
C LEU A 20 32.53 -21.13 29.85
N ALA A 21 32.48 -22.19 30.66
CA ALA A 21 31.36 -23.14 30.68
C ALA A 21 30.00 -22.49 31.03
N ARG A 22 30.00 -21.38 31.76
CA ARG A 22 28.79 -20.63 32.18
C ARG A 22 28.61 -19.30 31.43
N ARG A 23 29.39 -19.06 30.36
CA ARG A 23 29.30 -17.82 29.57
C ARG A 23 27.90 -17.57 29.01
N ARG A 24 27.12 -18.63 28.77
CA ARG A 24 25.72 -18.54 28.31
C ARG A 24 24.81 -17.77 29.28
N LEU A 25 25.10 -17.74 30.57
CA LEU A 25 24.29 -17.07 31.59
C LEU A 25 24.52 -15.56 31.68
N GLY A 26 25.40 -15.01 30.84
CA GLY A 26 25.76 -13.59 30.85
C GLY A 26 26.86 -13.25 31.86
N LEU A 27 26.93 -11.97 32.21
CA LEU A 27 27.97 -11.42 33.09
C LEU A 27 27.84 -11.98 34.51
N LEU A 28 28.98 -12.31 35.13
CA LEU A 28 29.02 -12.70 36.55
C LEU A 28 28.90 -11.46 37.42
N GLU A 29 27.71 -11.22 37.95
CA GLU A 29 27.43 -10.11 38.85
C GLU A 29 28.36 -10.11 40.07
N LYS A 30 28.86 -8.94 40.41
CA LYS A 30 29.67 -8.69 41.60
C LYS A 30 28.88 -7.89 42.62
N HIS A 31 29.47 -7.67 43.80
CA HIS A 31 28.80 -6.93 44.88
C HIS A 31 28.32 -5.54 44.43
N LYS A 32 29.11 -4.82 43.61
CA LYS A 32 28.70 -3.52 43.05
C LYS A 32 27.41 -3.62 42.22
N ASP A 33 27.27 -4.67 41.41
CA ASP A 33 26.11 -4.88 40.55
C ASP A 33 24.90 -5.30 41.38
N TYR A 34 25.10 -6.16 42.38
CA TYR A 34 24.08 -6.53 43.36
C TYR A 34 23.54 -5.30 44.10
N VAL A 35 24.41 -4.41 44.58
CA VAL A 35 23.99 -3.19 45.28
C VAL A 35 23.14 -2.30 44.38
N LEU A 36 23.50 -2.15 43.10
CA LEU A 36 22.69 -1.40 42.13
C LEU A 36 21.32 -2.05 41.92
N ARG A 37 21.27 -3.37 41.74
CA ARG A 37 20.02 -4.12 41.58
C ARG A 37 19.13 -4.03 42.82
N ALA A 38 19.68 -4.23 44.02
CA ALA A 38 18.94 -4.17 45.27
C ALA A 38 18.35 -2.78 45.50
N ARG A 39 19.13 -1.73 45.23
CA ARG A 39 18.64 -0.34 45.28
C ARG A 39 17.51 -0.09 44.30
N ASP A 40 17.62 -0.55 43.05
CA ASP A 40 16.54 -0.41 42.06
C ASP A 40 15.27 -1.17 42.47
N PHE A 41 15.43 -2.39 42.99
CA PHE A 41 14.32 -3.19 43.49
C PHE A 41 13.56 -2.49 44.62
N HIS A 42 14.27 -2.04 45.66
CA HIS A 42 13.64 -1.35 46.78
C HIS A 42 13.00 -0.02 46.36
N ARG A 43 13.61 0.73 45.44
CA ARG A 43 12.98 1.94 44.88
C ARG A 43 11.66 1.65 44.20
N LYS A 44 11.56 0.55 43.44
CA LYS A 44 10.32 0.12 42.80
C LYS A 44 9.30 -0.37 43.82
N GLU A 45 9.75 -1.12 44.82
CA GLU A 45 8.91 -1.62 45.91
C GLU A 45 8.28 -0.46 46.69
N ASP A 46 9.08 0.54 47.08
CA ASP A 46 8.62 1.73 47.80
C ASP A 46 7.65 2.56 46.94
N ALA A 47 7.91 2.70 45.64
CA ALA A 47 7.00 3.37 44.72
C ALA A 47 5.64 2.65 44.62
N ILE A 48 5.65 1.32 44.54
CA ILE A 48 4.41 0.51 44.52
C ILE A 48 3.66 0.63 45.85
N ARG A 49 4.36 0.61 46.98
CA ARG A 49 3.77 0.79 48.32
C ARG A 49 3.06 2.14 48.41
N LEU A 50 3.74 3.22 48.02
CA LEU A 50 3.17 4.56 47.98
C LEU A 50 1.95 4.66 47.05
N MET A 51 1.99 4.03 45.87
CA MET A 51 0.84 4.01 44.95
C MET A 51 -0.36 3.25 45.54
N ARG A 52 -0.13 2.15 46.27
CA ARG A 52 -1.18 1.41 46.97
C ARG A 52 -1.82 2.23 48.07
N GLU A 53 -1.02 2.92 48.87
CA GLU A 53 -1.52 3.81 49.93
C GLU A 53 -2.37 4.95 49.33
N LYS A 54 -1.88 5.61 48.27
CA LYS A 54 -2.65 6.65 47.57
C LYS A 54 -3.96 6.12 46.97
N ALA A 55 -3.95 4.91 46.43
CA ALA A 55 -5.16 4.28 45.89
C ALA A 55 -6.17 3.93 46.99
N ALA A 56 -5.70 3.47 48.16
CA ALA A 56 -6.54 3.16 49.31
C ALA A 56 -7.15 4.43 49.95
N MET A 57 -6.39 5.52 50.00
CA MET A 57 -6.80 6.82 50.58
C MET A 57 -7.53 7.73 49.58
N ARG A 58 -7.97 7.21 48.42
CA ARG A 58 -8.62 8.00 47.38
C ARG A 58 -10.01 8.45 47.82
N ASN A 59 -10.31 9.74 47.66
CA ASN A 59 -11.66 10.28 47.86
C ASN A 59 -12.54 9.94 46.64
N PRO A 60 -13.66 9.21 46.79
CA PRO A 60 -14.54 8.87 45.66
C PRO A 60 -15.19 10.11 45.01
N ASP A 61 -15.34 11.20 45.75
CA ASP A 61 -16.02 12.42 45.30
C ASP A 61 -15.03 13.49 44.76
N GLU A 62 -13.76 13.13 44.56
CA GLU A 62 -12.76 14.06 44.03
C GLU A 62 -13.07 14.46 42.58
N PHE A 63 -13.02 15.77 42.30
CA PHE A 63 -13.19 16.31 40.96
C PHE A 63 -12.02 17.21 40.56
N TYR A 64 -11.40 16.88 39.43
CA TYR A 64 -10.39 17.72 38.78
C TYR A 64 -10.89 18.14 37.39
N PHE A 65 -10.71 19.41 37.00
CA PHE A 65 -11.15 19.92 35.69
C PHE A 65 -10.64 19.10 34.49
N LYS A 66 -9.46 18.45 34.61
CA LYS A 66 -8.91 17.57 33.57
C LYS A 66 -9.73 16.29 33.32
N MET A 67 -10.61 15.92 34.26
CA MET A 67 -11.51 14.76 34.10
C MET A 67 -12.56 15.00 33.02
N GLU A 68 -12.89 16.25 32.68
CA GLU A 68 -13.82 16.56 31.59
C GLU A 68 -13.27 16.11 30.22
N HIS A 69 -11.94 16.21 30.03
CA HIS A 69 -11.27 15.89 28.76
C HIS A 69 -10.56 14.53 28.75
N THR A 70 -10.68 13.76 29.82
CA THR A 70 -10.00 12.46 29.97
C THR A 70 -11.01 11.39 30.31
N ARG A 71 -11.09 10.34 29.49
CA ARG A 71 -11.96 9.19 29.73
C ARG A 71 -11.17 8.04 30.33
N LEU A 72 -11.82 7.23 31.15
CA LEU A 72 -11.26 5.98 31.65
C LEU A 72 -11.68 4.84 30.71
N HIS A 73 -10.73 4.27 29.98
CA HIS A 73 -10.98 3.12 29.12
C HIS A 73 -10.20 1.91 29.64
N LYS A 74 -10.92 0.85 30.03
CA LYS A 74 -10.33 -0.38 30.61
C LYS A 74 -9.36 -0.10 31.77
N GLY A 75 -9.67 0.87 32.63
CA GLY A 75 -8.83 1.22 33.78
C GLY A 75 -7.61 2.10 33.45
N ARG A 76 -7.43 2.54 32.20
CA ARG A 76 -6.37 3.48 31.81
C ARG A 76 -6.97 4.82 31.36
N HIS A 77 -6.42 5.92 31.85
CA HIS A 77 -6.80 7.24 31.38
C HIS A 77 -6.36 7.45 29.92
N THR A 78 -7.32 7.77 29.07
CA THR A 78 -7.11 8.16 27.67
C THR A 78 -7.63 9.57 27.49
N ARG A 79 -6.81 10.44 26.91
CA ARG A 79 -7.25 11.78 26.51
C ARG A 79 -8.31 11.64 25.43
N VAL A 80 -9.41 12.36 25.58
CA VAL A 80 -10.37 12.50 24.48
C VAL A 80 -9.74 13.45 23.49
N GLU A 81 -9.25 12.91 22.37
CA GLU A 81 -8.92 13.72 21.21
C GLU A 81 -10.25 14.24 20.65
N LYS A 82 -10.33 15.55 20.43
CA LYS A 82 -11.45 16.13 19.71
C LYS A 82 -11.27 15.77 18.24
N ASP A 83 -12.37 15.47 17.54
CA ASP A 83 -12.31 15.34 16.08
C ASP A 83 -11.74 16.64 15.52
N GLU A 84 -10.55 16.56 14.91
CA GLU A 84 -9.78 17.74 14.52
C GLU A 84 -10.43 18.53 13.39
N TRP A 85 -11.35 17.88 12.66
CA TRP A 85 -11.92 18.39 11.42
C TRP A 85 -13.44 18.47 11.52
N THR A 86 -13.97 19.62 11.13
CA THR A 86 -15.39 19.80 10.88
C THR A 86 -15.84 18.96 9.69
N GLU A 87 -17.14 18.66 9.61
CA GLU A 87 -17.68 17.88 8.48
C GLU A 87 -17.44 18.59 7.13
N GLU A 88 -17.47 19.92 7.11
CA GLU A 88 -17.19 20.74 5.93
C GLU A 88 -15.74 20.59 5.46
N GLU A 89 -14.77 20.59 6.40
CA GLU A 89 -13.35 20.37 6.08
C GLU A 89 -13.12 18.96 5.53
N VAL A 90 -13.78 17.94 6.09
CA VAL A 90 -13.73 16.56 5.57
C VAL A 90 -14.30 16.48 4.15
N ARG A 91 -15.44 17.14 3.89
CA ARG A 91 -16.05 17.22 2.55
C ARG A 91 -15.12 17.95 1.56
N LEU A 92 -14.44 19.01 1.99
CA LEU A 92 -13.47 19.75 1.18
C LEU A 92 -12.25 18.87 0.83
N MET A 93 -11.63 18.22 1.81
CA MET A 93 -10.50 17.31 1.60
C MET A 93 -10.85 16.18 0.63
N ALA A 94 -12.02 15.55 0.80
CA ALA A 94 -12.48 14.50 -0.10
C ALA A 94 -12.67 15.01 -1.54
N THR A 95 -13.18 16.23 -1.71
CA THR A 95 -13.36 16.87 -3.03
C THR A 95 -12.01 17.13 -3.71
N GLN A 96 -11.00 17.58 -2.96
CA GLN A 96 -9.63 17.79 -3.45
C GLN A 96 -9.00 16.48 -3.92
N ASP A 97 -9.10 15.42 -3.11
CA ASP A 97 -8.57 14.09 -3.45
C ASP A 97 -9.23 13.52 -4.71
N MET A 98 -10.56 13.67 -4.84
CA MET A 98 -11.28 13.28 -6.05
C MET A 98 -10.79 14.03 -7.29
N GLY A 99 -10.57 15.35 -7.16
CA GLY A 99 -9.99 16.17 -8.22
C GLY A 99 -8.60 15.68 -8.61
N TYR A 100 -7.74 15.40 -7.64
CA TYR A 100 -6.40 14.87 -7.87
C TYR A 100 -6.42 13.54 -8.62
N ILE A 101 -7.20 12.56 -8.15
CA ILE A 101 -7.30 11.25 -8.81
C ILE A 101 -7.86 11.37 -10.23
N ARG A 102 -8.85 12.24 -10.45
CA ARG A 102 -9.41 12.51 -11.78
C ARG A 102 -8.37 13.06 -12.74
N THR A 103 -7.53 14.01 -12.30
CA THR A 103 -6.44 14.54 -13.15
C THR A 103 -5.39 13.48 -13.47
N LYS A 104 -5.00 12.65 -12.49
CA LYS A 104 -4.07 11.54 -12.71
C LYS A 104 -4.64 10.48 -13.67
N TRP A 105 -5.92 10.15 -13.53
CA TRP A 105 -6.60 9.23 -14.43
C TRP A 105 -6.58 9.75 -15.88
N ARG A 106 -6.93 11.03 -16.09
CA ARG A 106 -6.86 11.67 -17.43
C ARG A 106 -5.45 11.65 -18.00
N ALA A 107 -4.44 11.94 -17.20
CA ALA A 107 -3.04 11.91 -17.64
C ALA A 107 -2.62 10.50 -18.10
N GLU A 108 -3.02 9.45 -17.38
CA GLU A 108 -2.76 8.06 -17.79
C GLU A 108 -3.53 7.68 -19.07
N GLN A 109 -4.80 8.10 -19.20
CA GLN A 109 -5.58 7.86 -20.43
C GLN A 109 -4.90 8.50 -21.66
N GLN A 110 -4.50 9.76 -21.55
CA GLN A 110 -3.80 10.45 -22.65
C GLN A 110 -2.50 9.75 -23.03
N LYS A 111 -1.75 9.22 -22.05
CA LYS A 111 -0.54 8.44 -22.39
C LYS A 111 -0.90 7.11 -23.04
N VAL A 112 -1.92 6.41 -22.55
CA VAL A 112 -2.40 5.17 -23.18
C VAL A 112 -2.78 5.44 -24.64
N GLU A 113 -3.51 6.52 -24.92
CA GLU A 113 -3.87 6.93 -26.29
C GLU A 113 -2.63 7.22 -27.14
N ARG A 114 -1.67 8.01 -26.65
CA ARG A 114 -0.41 8.29 -27.37
C ARG A 114 0.40 7.03 -27.68
N LEU A 115 0.53 6.12 -26.71
CA LEU A 115 1.22 4.84 -26.92
C LEU A 115 0.44 3.95 -27.90
N GLN A 116 -0.89 3.89 -27.82
CA GLN A 116 -1.70 3.13 -28.77
C GLN A 116 -1.63 3.69 -30.19
N ALA A 117 -1.57 5.01 -30.35
CA ALA A 117 -1.40 5.65 -31.66
C ALA A 117 -0.04 5.35 -32.28
N SER A 118 1.02 5.28 -31.45
CA SER A 118 2.37 4.95 -31.92
C SER A 118 2.58 3.44 -32.15
N LEU A 119 1.85 2.56 -31.47
CA LEU A 119 2.02 1.11 -31.57
C LEU A 119 1.06 0.51 -32.61
N HIS A 120 1.59 0.11 -33.76
CA HIS A 120 0.82 -0.37 -34.92
C HIS A 120 0.22 -1.80 -34.80
N ARG A 121 0.27 -2.43 -33.63
CA ARG A 121 -0.33 -3.76 -33.35
C ARG A 121 0.04 -4.88 -34.34
N VAL A 122 1.24 -4.83 -34.91
CA VAL A 122 1.68 -5.73 -36.00
C VAL A 122 1.67 -7.22 -35.61
N ASP A 123 1.92 -7.55 -34.33
CA ASP A 123 1.99 -8.94 -33.86
C ASP A 123 0.65 -9.49 -33.35
N GLU A 124 -0.38 -8.65 -33.24
CA GLU A 124 -1.71 -9.11 -32.82
C GLU A 124 -2.35 -9.85 -34.00
N PRO A 125 -2.80 -11.11 -33.85
CA PRO A 125 -3.39 -11.85 -34.96
C PRO A 125 -4.66 -11.12 -35.41
N HIS A 126 -4.58 -10.45 -36.54
CA HIS A 126 -5.72 -9.77 -37.13
C HIS A 126 -6.73 -10.83 -37.58
N ARG A 127 -7.96 -10.74 -37.06
CA ARG A 127 -9.09 -11.62 -37.44
C ARG A 127 -9.66 -11.28 -38.82
N ASN A 128 -8.82 -10.77 -39.72
CA ASN A 128 -9.23 -10.42 -41.08
C ASN A 128 -9.36 -11.72 -41.88
N GLN A 129 -10.51 -11.90 -42.54
CA GLN A 129 -10.70 -13.01 -43.48
C GLN A 129 -10.11 -12.60 -44.83
N HIS A 130 -9.14 -13.36 -45.34
CA HIS A 130 -8.52 -13.10 -46.65
C HIS A 130 -9.14 -14.02 -47.70
N LEU A 131 -9.99 -13.45 -48.56
CA LEU A 131 -10.64 -14.15 -49.66
C LEU A 131 -9.75 -14.05 -50.92
N VAL A 132 -9.44 -15.20 -51.52
CA VAL A 132 -8.65 -15.29 -52.76
C VAL A 132 -9.55 -15.83 -53.85
N PHE A 133 -9.70 -15.08 -54.94
CA PHE A 133 -10.44 -15.53 -56.12
C PHE A 133 -9.47 -16.23 -57.09
N ALA A 134 -9.83 -17.43 -57.54
CA ALA A 134 -9.05 -18.23 -58.50
C ALA A 134 -9.79 -18.28 -59.84
N HIS A 135 -9.03 -18.30 -60.96
CA HIS A 135 -9.59 -18.26 -62.32
C HIS A 135 -9.95 -19.64 -62.90
N SER A 136 -9.49 -20.75 -62.29
CA SER A 136 -9.77 -22.12 -62.73
C SER A 136 -9.92 -23.05 -61.52
N ASP A 137 -10.77 -24.07 -61.63
CA ASP A 137 -11.05 -25.02 -60.53
C ASP A 137 -9.80 -25.80 -60.09
N ASP A 138 -8.89 -26.12 -61.02
CA ASP A 138 -7.59 -26.75 -60.73
C ASP A 138 -6.66 -25.84 -59.91
N SER A 139 -6.76 -24.52 -60.11
CA SER A 139 -5.95 -23.52 -59.40
C SER A 139 -6.44 -23.19 -57.99
N ALA A 140 -7.70 -23.55 -57.67
CA ALA A 140 -8.28 -23.41 -56.34
C ALA A 140 -7.74 -24.45 -55.34
N SER A 141 -7.27 -25.61 -55.81
CA SER A 141 -6.79 -26.71 -54.96
C SER A 141 -5.39 -26.46 -54.37
N THR A 142 -4.59 -25.57 -54.98
CA THR A 142 -3.27 -25.19 -54.46
C THR A 142 -3.38 -23.85 -53.75
N PRO A 143 -3.41 -23.79 -52.40
CA PRO A 143 -3.33 -22.51 -51.72
C PRO A 143 -1.98 -21.87 -52.08
N SER A 144 -2.04 -20.75 -52.81
CA SER A 144 -0.85 -19.99 -53.18
C SER A 144 -0.03 -19.70 -51.93
N LYS A 145 1.14 -20.35 -51.83
CA LYS A 145 2.09 -20.21 -50.71
C LYS A 145 2.67 -18.79 -50.60
N HIS A 146 2.24 -17.86 -51.47
CA HIS A 146 2.81 -16.53 -51.65
C HIS A 146 2.10 -15.40 -50.91
N GLN A 147 1.02 -15.66 -50.16
CA GLN A 147 0.30 -14.61 -49.43
C GLN A 147 0.56 -14.69 -47.91
N ARG A 148 1.79 -14.36 -47.50
CA ARG A 148 2.04 -13.92 -46.11
C ARG A 148 2.99 -12.73 -46.10
N ARG A 149 2.62 -11.61 -46.72
CA ARG A 149 3.36 -10.35 -46.58
C ARG A 149 2.44 -9.15 -46.68
N SER A 150 2.19 -8.50 -45.55
CA SER A 150 1.63 -7.14 -45.48
C SER A 150 2.57 -6.07 -46.05
N SER A 151 3.74 -6.47 -46.54
CA SER A 151 4.65 -5.65 -47.35
C SER A 151 5.54 -6.57 -48.19
N SER A 152 5.13 -6.90 -49.41
CA SER A 152 6.05 -7.46 -50.40
C SER A 152 6.35 -6.35 -51.41
N PRO A 153 7.56 -5.76 -51.39
CA PRO A 153 8.04 -5.01 -52.54
C PRO A 153 8.15 -5.99 -53.71
N GLN A 154 7.89 -5.52 -54.92
CA GLN A 154 8.18 -6.29 -56.13
C GLN A 154 9.61 -6.83 -56.04
N ARG A 155 9.75 -8.14 -56.28
CA ARG A 155 11.03 -8.86 -56.21
C ARG A 155 12.00 -8.30 -57.24
N GLU A 156 12.84 -7.34 -56.87
CA GLU A 156 14.19 -7.12 -57.43
C GLU A 156 15.19 -6.47 -56.46
N ALA A 157 14.84 -6.23 -55.19
CA ALA A 157 15.81 -5.83 -54.18
C ALA A 157 16.06 -7.00 -53.21
N THR A 158 17.25 -7.58 -53.26
CA THR A 158 17.77 -8.41 -52.16
C THR A 158 17.63 -7.62 -50.85
N PRO A 159 16.94 -8.14 -49.82
CA PRO A 159 16.85 -7.42 -48.56
C PRO A 159 18.27 -7.26 -48.02
N PRO A 160 18.70 -6.05 -47.60
CA PRO A 160 20.01 -5.89 -46.98
C PRO A 160 20.10 -6.84 -45.79
N PRO A 161 21.27 -7.46 -45.52
CA PRO A 161 21.44 -8.38 -44.41
C PRO A 161 21.32 -7.60 -43.10
N VAL A 162 20.10 -7.46 -42.59
CA VAL A 162 19.85 -6.88 -41.27
C VAL A 162 20.44 -7.86 -40.26
N THR A 163 21.53 -7.46 -39.60
CA THR A 163 22.25 -8.34 -38.67
C THR A 163 21.29 -8.80 -37.56
N LYS A 164 21.26 -10.11 -37.29
CA LYS A 164 20.46 -10.73 -36.21
C LYS A 164 20.41 -9.91 -34.89
N PRO A 165 21.51 -9.29 -34.39
CA PRO A 165 21.46 -8.47 -33.17
C PRO A 165 20.57 -7.23 -33.26
N LEU A 166 20.46 -6.55 -34.42
CA LEU A 166 19.65 -5.34 -34.56
C LEU A 166 18.16 -5.64 -34.34
N ASN A 167 17.67 -6.75 -34.91
CA ASN A 167 16.30 -7.21 -34.73
C ASN A 167 15.98 -7.56 -33.27
N THR A 168 16.93 -8.16 -32.52
CA THR A 168 16.70 -8.46 -31.10
C THR A 168 16.55 -7.20 -30.25
N ARG A 169 17.33 -6.14 -30.53
CA ARG A 169 17.23 -4.86 -29.80
C ARG A 169 15.91 -4.15 -30.08
N LEU A 170 15.50 -4.12 -31.35
CA LEU A 170 14.21 -3.56 -31.76
C LEU A 170 13.04 -4.32 -31.15
N ASN A 171 13.09 -5.66 -31.16
CA ASN A 171 12.06 -6.50 -30.53
C ASN A 171 11.98 -6.27 -29.02
N ARG A 172 13.11 -6.19 -28.32
CA ARG A 172 13.13 -5.87 -26.87
C ARG A 172 12.53 -4.49 -26.58
N HIS A 173 12.89 -3.48 -27.37
CA HIS A 173 12.32 -2.13 -27.21
C HIS A 173 10.80 -2.14 -27.42
N ARG A 174 10.34 -2.84 -28.47
CA ARG A 174 8.93 -3.03 -28.76
C ARG A 174 8.19 -3.75 -27.64
N GLU A 175 8.72 -4.87 -27.14
CA GLU A 175 8.17 -5.62 -26.01
C GLU A 175 8.05 -4.74 -24.76
N ALA A 176 9.06 -3.91 -24.48
CA ALA A 176 9.03 -2.95 -23.38
C ALA A 176 7.90 -1.92 -23.53
N LEU A 177 7.66 -1.39 -24.74
CA LEU A 177 6.56 -0.46 -25.00
C LEU A 177 5.18 -1.12 -24.84
N TYR A 178 5.02 -2.38 -25.28
CA TYR A 178 3.78 -3.12 -25.04
C TYR A 178 3.56 -3.43 -23.56
N ALA A 179 4.62 -3.77 -22.82
CA ALA A 179 4.57 -3.94 -21.38
C ALA A 179 4.15 -2.65 -20.67
N GLU A 180 4.77 -1.51 -21.03
CA GLU A 180 4.40 -0.19 -20.53
C GLU A 180 2.92 0.13 -20.83
N LEU A 181 2.47 -0.11 -22.05
CA LEU A 181 1.07 0.11 -22.44
C LEU A 181 0.10 -0.72 -21.58
N LYS A 182 0.45 -1.99 -21.33
CA LYS A 182 -0.35 -2.89 -20.47
C LYS A 182 -0.44 -2.35 -19.05
N GLU A 183 0.69 -1.96 -18.46
CA GLU A 183 0.75 -1.40 -17.11
C GLU A 183 -0.05 -0.11 -16.98
N ARG A 184 0.09 0.81 -17.94
CA ARG A 184 -0.66 2.08 -17.94
C ARG A 184 -2.16 1.87 -18.08
N LYS A 185 -2.60 0.94 -18.93
CA LYS A 185 -4.01 0.54 -19.01
C LYS A 185 -4.54 0.00 -17.69
N GLN A 186 -3.76 -0.87 -17.02
CA GLN A 186 -4.15 -1.38 -15.71
C GLN A 186 -4.22 -0.28 -14.66
N ARG A 187 -3.26 0.65 -14.66
CA ARG A 187 -3.25 1.80 -13.75
C ARG A 187 -4.45 2.73 -13.99
N ALA A 188 -4.76 3.06 -15.24
CA ALA A 188 -5.94 3.86 -15.58
C ALA A 188 -7.24 3.19 -15.09
N ARG A 189 -7.36 1.86 -15.23
CA ARG A 189 -8.51 1.10 -14.69
C ARG A 189 -8.59 1.20 -13.16
N ARG A 190 -7.46 1.06 -12.46
CA ARG A 190 -7.43 1.18 -10.99
C ARG A 190 -7.81 2.59 -10.52
N LEU A 191 -7.27 3.63 -11.16
CA LEU A 191 -7.60 5.02 -10.84
C LEU A 191 -9.07 5.33 -11.10
N HIS A 192 -9.65 4.78 -12.17
CA HIS A 192 -11.08 4.90 -12.45
C HIS A 192 -11.91 4.23 -11.36
N ALA A 193 -11.59 2.99 -10.98
CA ALA A 193 -12.33 2.28 -9.93
C ALA A 193 -12.26 3.02 -8.58
N MET A 194 -11.09 3.56 -8.22
CA MET A 194 -10.93 4.39 -7.03
C MET A 194 -11.77 5.67 -7.11
N LEU A 195 -11.81 6.34 -8.26
CA LEU A 195 -12.66 7.51 -8.47
C LEU A 195 -14.14 7.16 -8.30
N ASP A 196 -14.60 6.04 -8.86
CA ASP A 196 -15.99 5.58 -8.72
C ASP A 196 -16.34 5.30 -7.26
N GLU A 197 -15.46 4.64 -6.52
CA GLU A 197 -15.64 4.42 -5.08
C GLU A 197 -15.74 5.72 -4.29
N MET A 198 -14.90 6.72 -4.61
CA MET A 198 -14.95 8.02 -3.95
C MET A 198 -16.23 8.78 -4.29
N VAL A 199 -16.68 8.75 -5.55
CA VAL A 199 -17.96 9.34 -5.98
C VAL A 199 -19.11 8.69 -5.22
N LEU A 200 -19.12 7.36 -5.10
CA LEU A 200 -20.15 6.64 -4.33
C LEU A 200 -20.12 7.01 -2.84
N LYS A 201 -18.93 7.17 -2.24
CA LYS A 201 -18.80 7.65 -0.86
C LYS A 201 -19.34 9.08 -0.73
N GLN A 202 -19.00 9.98 -1.64
CA GLN A 202 -19.50 11.36 -1.62
C GLN A 202 -21.03 11.41 -1.76
N GLN A 203 -21.60 10.60 -2.65
CA GLN A 203 -23.05 10.47 -2.79
C GLN A 203 -23.71 9.93 -1.51
N ARG A 204 -23.07 9.00 -0.79
CA ARG A 204 -23.56 8.50 0.51
C ARG A 204 -23.55 9.56 1.60
N MET A 205 -22.56 10.47 1.56
CA MET A 205 -22.44 11.58 2.48
C MET A 205 -23.29 12.79 2.07
N ALA A 206 -23.87 12.79 0.88
CA ALA A 206 -24.69 13.88 0.39
C ALA A 206 -26.03 13.92 1.14
N ASP A 207 -26.49 15.14 1.41
CA ASP A 207 -27.71 15.38 2.18
C ASP A 207 -28.94 14.80 1.44
N GLY A 208 -29.65 13.90 2.11
CA GLY A 208 -30.83 13.19 1.59
C GLY A 208 -31.05 11.84 2.25
N GLN A 209 -32.31 11.41 2.38
CA GLN A 209 -32.62 10.10 2.95
C GLN A 209 -32.17 8.96 2.01
N GLN A 210 -31.41 8.01 2.53
CA GLN A 210 -30.91 6.85 1.77
C GLN A 210 -31.32 5.55 2.44
N LYS A 211 -31.80 4.59 1.66
CA LYS A 211 -32.03 3.22 2.11
C LYS A 211 -30.81 2.37 1.82
N LYS A 212 -30.25 1.73 2.85
CA LYS A 212 -29.19 0.73 2.70
C LYS A 212 -29.83 -0.60 2.34
N ASP A 213 -29.64 -1.04 1.12
CA ASP A 213 -30.04 -2.37 0.66
C ASP A 213 -28.83 -3.32 0.79
N GLN A 214 -29.02 -4.48 1.40
CA GLN A 214 -28.05 -5.57 1.32
C GLN A 214 -28.25 -6.25 -0.04
N VAL A 215 -27.26 -6.17 -0.93
CA VAL A 215 -27.29 -6.92 -2.19
C VAL A 215 -26.71 -8.29 -1.88
N GLY A 216 -27.58 -9.30 -1.77
CA GLY A 216 -27.18 -10.71 -1.80
C GLY A 216 -26.93 -11.13 -3.25
N GLU A 217 -25.79 -11.78 -3.51
CA GLU A 217 -25.64 -12.60 -4.72
C GLU A 217 -26.33 -13.94 -4.42
N ASP A 218 -27.40 -14.25 -5.16
CA ASP A 218 -28.05 -15.57 -5.13
C ASP A 218 -27.13 -16.58 -5.84
N GLY A 219 -26.20 -17.15 -5.09
CA GLY A 219 -25.32 -18.23 -5.54
C GLY A 219 -24.74 -18.97 -4.33
N ASP A 220 -24.62 -20.29 -4.42
CA ASP A 220 -24.30 -21.23 -3.32
C ASP A 220 -22.90 -21.08 -2.67
N GLU A 221 -22.18 -19.99 -2.94
CA GLU A 221 -20.95 -19.64 -2.23
C GLU A 221 -21.21 -18.47 -1.27
N LYS A 222 -20.71 -18.57 -0.02
CA LYS A 222 -20.88 -17.58 1.06
C LYS A 222 -20.91 -16.14 0.51
N PRO A 223 -22.05 -15.41 0.64
CA PRO A 223 -22.26 -14.18 -0.10
C PRO A 223 -21.25 -13.11 0.30
N LYS A 224 -20.52 -12.57 -0.69
CA LYS A 224 -19.75 -11.34 -0.51
C LYS A 224 -20.74 -10.20 -0.31
N ARG A 225 -21.00 -9.82 0.95
CA ARG A 225 -21.96 -8.75 1.29
C ARG A 225 -21.51 -7.42 0.68
N ARG A 226 -22.10 -7.06 -0.46
CA ARG A 226 -21.98 -5.72 -1.04
C ARG A 226 -23.16 -4.89 -0.57
N THR A 227 -22.88 -3.82 0.15
CA THR A 227 -23.92 -2.87 0.58
C THR A 227 -24.12 -1.80 -0.49
N ALA A 228 -25.32 -1.70 -1.04
CA ALA A 228 -25.69 -0.63 -1.96
C ALA A 228 -26.62 0.37 -1.23
N SER A 229 -26.49 1.64 -1.55
CA SER A 229 -27.35 2.71 -1.03
C SER A 229 -28.18 3.25 -2.19
N LYS A 230 -29.51 3.20 -2.06
CA LYS A 230 -30.42 3.79 -3.06
C LYS A 230 -31.03 5.07 -2.51
N PRO A 231 -31.02 6.18 -3.29
CA PRO A 231 -31.71 7.39 -2.88
C PRO A 231 -33.23 7.15 -2.88
N ILE A 232 -33.92 7.67 -1.87
CA ILE A 232 -35.39 7.69 -1.86
C ILE A 232 -35.87 8.61 -2.98
N LYS A 233 -36.98 8.25 -3.65
CA LYS A 233 -37.58 9.04 -4.74
C LYS A 233 -38.21 10.33 -4.18
N GLU A 234 -37.38 11.29 -3.80
CA GLU A 234 -37.78 12.65 -3.45
C GLU A 234 -37.10 13.61 -4.42
N ARG A 235 -37.85 14.56 -4.98
CA ARG A 235 -37.25 15.63 -5.79
C ARG A 235 -36.48 16.54 -4.84
N LYS A 236 -35.19 16.77 -5.13
CA LYS A 236 -34.41 17.82 -4.46
C LYS A 236 -35.12 19.15 -4.70
N ARG A 237 -35.42 19.86 -3.62
CA ARG A 237 -36.07 21.17 -3.66
C ARG A 237 -35.12 22.23 -4.21
#